data_AF-A0A8C7WSR5-F1
#
_entry.id   AF-A0A8C7WSR5-F1
#
_cell.length_a   1.000
_cell.length_b   1.000
_cell.length_c   1.000
_cell.angle_alpha   90.00
_cell.angle_beta   90.00
_cell.angle_gamma   90.00
#
_symmetry.space_group_name_H-M   'P 1'
#
loop_
_entity.id
_entity.type
_entity.pdbx_description
1 polymer ?
#
loop_
_entity_poly.entity_id
_entity_poly.type
_entity_poly.pdbx_seq_one_letter_code
_entity_poly.pdbx_strand_id
1 'polypeptide(L)'
;ESQSEEIQKVEKFKSSESSIVSKPINPFTSGQSKDGEAEEPSAAAASSSQTLPSFWIPSLTPEAKPTQLKKPSKAVLCPMSGRPIKMNELIPVRFTPLDPGLDRVALLNRQDRYVCAVTRDALGNSVPCAVLRPSGAVVTQECVERLIRKDMVDPVSGDKLSDRDIIPLQRGGTGFAGSGVDLRAKEARPVMQA
;
A
#
# COMPACT_ATOMS: atom_id res chain seq x y z
N GLU A 1 71.45 39.48 -8.34
CA GLU A 1 71.31 38.22 -9.11
C GLU A 1 70.30 37.25 -8.50
N SER A 2 70.07 37.23 -7.18
CA SER A 2 69.12 36.32 -6.51
C SER A 2 67.64 36.48 -6.89
N GLN A 3 67.15 37.71 -7.12
CA GLN A 3 65.73 37.95 -7.44
C GLN A 3 65.33 37.44 -8.84
N SER A 4 66.26 37.43 -9.79
CA SER A 4 66.00 36.98 -11.16
C SER A 4 65.83 35.46 -11.24
N GLU A 5 66.55 34.72 -10.38
CA GLU A 5 66.47 33.26 -10.29
C GLU A 5 65.15 32.80 -9.66
N GLU A 6 64.66 33.54 -8.66
CA GLU A 6 63.35 33.27 -8.04
C GLU A 6 62.19 33.49 -9.01
N ILE A 7 62.24 34.55 -9.82
CA ILE A 7 61.22 34.84 -10.83
C ILE A 7 61.16 33.72 -11.89
N GLN A 8 62.33 33.25 -12.37
CA GLN A 8 62.38 32.14 -13.32
C GLN A 8 61.85 30.83 -12.73
N LYS A 9 62.05 30.59 -11.44
CA LYS A 9 61.54 29.38 -10.76
C LYS A 9 60.02 29.44 -10.61
N VAL A 10 59.47 30.61 -10.32
CA VAL A 10 58.01 30.84 -10.26
C VAL A 10 57.36 30.70 -11.64
N GLU A 11 57.99 31.18 -12.70
CA GLU A 11 57.46 31.03 -14.07
C GLU A 11 57.47 29.58 -14.57
N LYS A 12 58.55 28.84 -14.29
CA LYS A 12 58.63 27.40 -14.57
C LYS A 12 57.57 26.62 -13.80
N PHE A 13 57.34 26.96 -12.54
CA PHE A 13 56.28 26.36 -11.74
C PHE A 13 54.88 26.64 -12.32
N LYS A 14 54.59 27.90 -12.66
CA LYS A 14 53.29 28.33 -13.19
C LYS A 14 52.96 27.67 -14.54
N SER A 15 53.96 27.47 -15.40
CA SER A 15 53.77 26.75 -16.67
C SER A 15 53.49 25.25 -16.45
N SER A 16 54.20 24.60 -15.53
CA SER A 16 54.00 23.18 -15.22
C SER A 16 52.64 22.88 -14.59
N GLU A 17 52.12 23.75 -13.72
CA GLU A 17 50.81 23.57 -13.09
C GLU A 17 49.65 23.89 -14.05
N SER A 18 49.82 24.86 -14.96
CA SER A 18 48.79 25.19 -15.96
C SER A 18 48.53 24.07 -16.97
N SER A 19 49.45 23.11 -17.12
CA SER A 19 49.30 21.95 -17.99
C SER A 19 48.47 20.81 -17.37
N ILE A 20 48.28 20.82 -16.04
CA ILE A 20 47.59 19.77 -15.28
C ILE A 20 46.14 20.15 -14.92
N VAL A 21 45.70 21.36 -15.27
CA VAL A 21 44.28 21.73 -15.15
C VAL A 21 43.54 21.18 -16.37
N SER A 22 43.10 19.93 -16.26
CA SER A 22 42.00 19.44 -17.08
C SER A 22 40.84 20.44 -16.98
N LYS A 23 40.35 20.90 -18.13
CA LYS A 23 39.18 21.76 -18.22
C LYS A 23 38.11 21.21 -17.28
N PRO A 24 37.55 22.00 -16.34
CA PRO A 24 36.46 21.50 -15.51
C PRO A 24 35.30 21.17 -16.42
N ILE A 25 35.05 19.87 -16.61
CA ILE A 25 33.83 19.38 -17.24
C ILE A 25 32.72 19.65 -16.23
N ASN A 26 32.05 20.79 -16.43
CA ASN A 26 30.76 21.05 -15.79
C ASN A 26 29.73 20.14 -16.46
N PRO A 27 29.20 19.11 -15.79
CA PRO A 27 28.29 18.15 -16.42
C PRO A 27 26.86 18.68 -16.59
N PHE A 28 26.60 19.97 -16.29
CA PHE A 28 25.25 20.52 -16.17
C PHE A 28 24.89 21.64 -17.17
N THR A 29 25.76 22.04 -18.10
CA THR A 29 25.36 22.97 -19.17
C THR A 29 24.87 22.18 -20.37
N SER A 30 23.59 21.83 -20.33
CA SER A 30 22.85 21.36 -21.50
C SER A 30 22.60 22.51 -22.48
N GLY A 31 22.95 22.29 -23.74
CA GLY A 31 22.32 22.94 -24.89
C GLY A 31 22.78 24.36 -25.21
N GLN A 32 23.68 24.47 -26.21
CA GLN A 32 23.51 25.26 -27.45
C GLN A 32 24.89 25.63 -28.01
N SER A 33 25.39 24.84 -28.96
CA SER A 33 26.50 25.24 -29.82
C SER A 33 26.06 25.10 -31.27
N LYS A 34 25.93 26.25 -31.92
CA LYS A 34 25.61 26.44 -33.33
C LYS A 34 26.89 26.95 -34.01
N ASP A 35 27.41 26.10 -34.89
CA ASP A 35 28.27 26.31 -36.08
C ASP A 35 29.57 27.14 -36.03
N GLY A 36 30.65 26.53 -36.54
CA GLY A 36 31.90 27.17 -36.94
C GLY A 36 33.01 26.17 -37.30
N GLU A 37 33.10 25.84 -38.59
CA GLU A 37 34.06 24.96 -39.31
C GLU A 37 35.53 24.90 -38.84
N ALA A 38 36.11 23.68 -38.84
CA ALA A 38 37.34 23.34 -39.58
C ALA A 38 37.64 21.82 -39.55
N GLU A 39 37.54 21.22 -40.73
CA GLU A 39 38.14 20.00 -41.31
C GLU A 39 38.59 18.79 -40.47
N GLU A 40 38.07 17.63 -40.91
CA GLU A 40 38.46 16.23 -40.65
C GLU A 40 39.84 15.86 -41.26
N PRO A 41 40.46 14.74 -40.82
CA PRO A 41 40.32 13.53 -41.64
C PRO A 41 40.12 12.22 -40.85
N SER A 42 38.97 11.59 -41.08
CA SER A 42 38.79 10.20 -41.52
C SER A 42 39.41 9.06 -40.69
N ALA A 43 38.56 8.33 -39.96
CA ALA A 43 38.56 6.86 -39.94
C ALA A 43 37.18 6.33 -39.52
N ALA A 44 36.52 5.66 -40.46
CA ALA A 44 35.24 5.00 -40.26
C ALA A 44 35.37 3.81 -39.29
N ALA A 45 34.60 3.86 -38.20
CA ALA A 45 34.10 2.67 -37.53
C ALA A 45 32.78 3.04 -36.84
N ALA A 46 31.68 2.83 -37.56
CA ALA A 46 30.37 2.66 -36.95
C ALA A 46 30.40 1.37 -36.12
N SER A 47 30.95 1.43 -34.91
CA SER A 47 30.70 0.40 -33.91
C SER A 47 29.32 0.67 -33.35
N SER A 48 28.39 -0.24 -33.64
CA SER A 48 27.16 -0.41 -32.89
C SER A 48 27.50 -0.17 -31.43
N SER A 49 26.94 0.89 -30.85
CA SER A 49 27.09 1.21 -29.44
C SER A 49 26.57 0.00 -28.68
N GLN A 50 27.49 -0.88 -28.33
CA GLN A 50 27.29 -2.00 -27.44
C GLN A 50 26.62 -1.38 -26.23
N THR A 51 25.32 -1.60 -26.09
CA THR A 51 24.60 -1.33 -24.85
C THR A 51 25.19 -2.28 -23.84
N LEU A 52 26.34 -1.91 -23.29
CA LEU A 52 26.96 -2.59 -22.19
C LEU A 52 25.91 -2.60 -21.08
N PRO A 53 25.57 -3.76 -20.50
CA PRO A 53 24.63 -3.87 -19.39
C PRO A 53 25.32 -3.39 -18.10
N SER A 54 25.92 -2.21 -18.13
CA SER A 54 26.68 -1.64 -17.02
C SER A 54 25.82 -0.62 -16.31
N PHE A 55 25.11 -1.13 -15.30
CA PHE A 55 24.32 -0.36 -14.35
C PHE A 55 25.11 0.76 -13.64
N TRP A 56 26.45 0.70 -13.63
CA TRP A 56 27.32 1.66 -12.95
C TRP A 56 27.76 2.85 -13.80
N ILE A 57 27.40 2.88 -15.09
CA ILE A 57 27.71 4.03 -15.95
C ILE A 57 26.59 5.06 -15.78
N PRO A 58 26.85 6.28 -15.25
CA PRO A 58 25.81 7.28 -14.97
C PRO A 58 24.97 7.70 -16.18
N SER A 59 25.46 7.50 -17.40
CA SER A 59 24.73 7.78 -18.64
C SER A 59 23.86 6.62 -19.15
N LEU A 60 24.02 5.42 -18.59
CA LEU A 60 23.25 4.21 -18.93
C LEU A 60 22.43 3.69 -17.73
N THR A 61 22.53 4.32 -16.55
CA THR A 61 21.61 4.08 -15.45
C THR A 61 20.21 4.47 -15.91
N PRO A 62 19.21 3.59 -15.80
CA PRO A 62 17.83 4.00 -16.01
C PRO A 62 17.51 5.06 -14.95
N GLU A 63 17.46 6.33 -15.36
CA GLU A 63 17.00 7.40 -14.48
C GLU A 63 15.64 6.96 -13.94
N ALA A 64 15.51 6.93 -12.61
CA ALA A 64 14.26 6.60 -11.97
C ALA A 64 13.23 7.62 -12.49
N LYS A 65 12.33 7.16 -13.37
CA LYS A 65 11.23 7.98 -13.89
C LYS A 65 10.62 8.69 -12.68
N PRO A 66 10.56 10.03 -12.67
CA PRO A 66 10.11 10.77 -11.51
C PRO A 66 8.78 10.17 -11.07
N THR A 67 8.76 9.57 -9.88
CA THR A 67 7.61 8.84 -9.37
C THR A 67 6.43 9.79 -9.42
N GLN A 68 5.49 9.54 -10.35
CA GLN A 68 4.27 10.32 -10.44
C GLN A 68 3.49 10.05 -9.15
N LEU A 69 3.65 10.94 -8.18
CA LEU A 69 2.95 10.90 -6.90
C LEU A 69 1.46 11.07 -7.19
N LYS A 70 0.76 9.94 -7.28
CA LYS A 70 -0.70 9.95 -7.42
C LYS A 70 -1.27 10.61 -6.17
N LYS A 71 -2.08 11.64 -6.37
CA LYS A 71 -2.77 12.32 -5.28
C LYS A 71 -3.52 11.26 -4.45
N PRO A 72 -3.35 11.24 -3.12
CA PRO A 72 -4.07 10.30 -2.28
C PRO A 72 -5.58 10.46 -2.50
N SER A 73 -6.29 9.33 -2.54
CA SER A 73 -7.74 9.34 -2.71
C SER A 73 -8.38 10.07 -1.54
N LYS A 74 -9.28 11.02 -1.81
CA LYS A 74 -10.05 11.74 -0.78
C LYS A 74 -11.17 10.90 -0.18
N ALA A 75 -11.49 9.76 -0.77
CA ALA A 75 -12.53 8.87 -0.28
C ALA A 75 -12.03 8.11 0.94
N VAL A 76 -12.84 8.10 2.00
CA VAL A 76 -12.60 7.25 3.18
C VAL A 76 -12.92 5.81 2.78
N LEU A 77 -11.93 4.93 2.87
CA LEU A 77 -12.05 3.52 2.49
C LEU A 77 -12.14 2.63 3.74
N CYS A 78 -12.88 1.53 3.65
CA CYS A 78 -12.91 0.49 4.66
C CYS A 78 -11.54 -0.20 4.74
N PRO A 79 -10.93 -0.34 5.93
CA PRO A 79 -9.61 -0.96 6.08
C PRO A 79 -9.57 -2.45 5.72
N MET A 80 -10.72 -3.14 5.81
CA MET A 80 -10.83 -4.57 5.51
C MET A 80 -11.21 -4.86 4.05
N SER A 81 -12.03 -4.01 3.43
CA SER A 81 -12.61 -4.29 2.10
C SER A 81 -12.17 -3.33 0.99
N GLY A 82 -11.53 -2.21 1.34
CA GLY A 82 -11.14 -1.17 0.38
C GLY A 82 -12.32 -0.43 -0.27
N ARG A 83 -13.56 -0.71 0.13
CA ARG A 83 -14.76 -0.03 -0.38
C ARG A 83 -14.93 1.35 0.26
N PRO A 84 -15.46 2.35 -0.46
CA PRO A 84 -15.74 3.65 0.13
C PRO A 84 -16.82 3.51 1.22
N ILE A 85 -16.64 4.17 2.36
CA ILE A 85 -17.58 4.18 3.48
C ILE A 85 -18.02 5.60 3.81
N LYS A 86 -19.30 5.75 4.18
CA LYS A 86 -19.87 7.02 4.65
C LYS A 86 -20.38 6.88 6.08
N MET A 87 -20.37 7.96 6.84
CA MET A 87 -20.84 7.96 8.23
C MET A 87 -22.29 7.48 8.37
N ASN A 88 -23.16 7.87 7.43
CA ASN A 88 -24.57 7.48 7.43
C ASN A 88 -24.80 5.98 7.14
N GLU A 89 -23.80 5.27 6.63
CA GLU A 89 -23.86 3.84 6.32
C GLU A 89 -23.30 3.00 7.49
N LEU A 90 -22.74 3.63 8.52
CA LEU A 90 -22.26 2.95 9.71
C LEU A 90 -23.42 2.67 10.66
N ILE A 91 -23.47 1.43 11.13
CA ILE A 91 -24.53 0.95 12.01
C ILE A 91 -23.89 0.59 13.35
N PRO A 92 -24.47 1.02 14.49
CA PRO A 92 -23.96 0.63 15.79
C PRO A 92 -24.23 -0.87 16.02
N VAL A 93 -23.18 -1.63 16.28
CA VAL A 93 -23.31 -3.06 16.60
C VAL A 93 -23.39 -3.24 18.11
N ARG A 94 -24.46 -3.87 18.59
CA ARG A 94 -24.73 -4.13 20.02
C ARG A 94 -24.70 -5.63 20.29
N PHE A 95 -23.68 -6.06 21.03
CA PHE A 95 -23.60 -7.43 21.53
C PHE A 95 -24.26 -7.54 22.89
N THR A 96 -25.13 -8.53 23.06
CA THR A 96 -25.76 -8.82 24.35
C THR A 96 -24.80 -9.68 25.18
N PRO A 97 -24.38 -9.23 26.37
CA PRO A 97 -23.54 -10.03 27.26
C PRO A 97 -24.34 -11.22 27.81
N LEU A 98 -23.67 -12.35 28.05
CA LEU A 98 -24.29 -13.54 28.67
C LEU A 98 -24.79 -13.24 30.09
N ASP A 99 -24.00 -12.47 30.86
CA ASP A 99 -24.34 -12.03 32.20
C ASP A 99 -24.27 -10.49 32.26
N PRO A 100 -25.41 -9.78 32.37
CA PRO A 100 -25.42 -8.32 32.43
C PRO A 100 -24.90 -7.77 33.77
N GLY A 101 -24.71 -8.59 34.80
CA GLY A 101 -24.20 -8.18 36.11
C GLY A 101 -22.69 -8.26 36.26
N LEU A 102 -21.98 -8.86 35.29
CA LEU A 102 -20.53 -9.03 35.35
C LEU A 102 -19.78 -7.80 34.81
N ASP A 103 -18.72 -7.41 35.51
CA ASP A 103 -17.81 -6.36 35.02
C ASP A 103 -17.12 -6.79 33.71
N ARG A 104 -16.76 -5.81 32.88
CA ARG A 104 -16.17 -6.02 31.55
C ARG A 104 -14.92 -6.90 31.59
N VAL A 105 -14.10 -6.77 32.64
CA VAL A 105 -12.88 -7.57 32.82
C VAL A 105 -13.22 -9.03 33.13
N ALA A 106 -14.23 -9.27 33.95
CA ALA A 106 -14.70 -10.62 34.27
C ALA A 106 -15.32 -11.31 33.04
N LEU A 107 -15.98 -10.53 32.17
CA LEU A 107 -16.50 -11.01 30.88
C LEU A 107 -15.37 -11.47 29.95
N LEU A 108 -14.23 -10.77 29.92
CA LEU A 108 -13.11 -11.09 29.03
C LEU A 108 -12.48 -12.46 29.32
N ASN A 109 -12.49 -12.88 30.58
CA ASN A 109 -11.87 -14.13 31.03
C ASN A 109 -12.73 -15.38 30.72
N ARG A 110 -14.00 -15.20 30.34
CA ARG A 110 -14.87 -16.32 29.97
C ARG A 110 -14.73 -16.66 28.49
N GLN A 111 -14.88 -17.95 28.18
CA GLN A 111 -14.90 -18.46 26.82
C GLN A 111 -16.17 -17.99 26.09
N ASP A 112 -17.32 -18.08 26.77
CA ASP A 112 -18.60 -17.59 26.27
C ASP A 112 -18.94 -16.23 26.89
N ARG A 113 -18.89 -15.19 26.06
CA ARG A 113 -19.00 -13.78 26.50
C ARG A 113 -20.30 -13.13 26.06
N TYR A 114 -20.75 -13.46 24.85
CA TYR A 114 -21.89 -12.84 24.20
C TYR A 114 -22.92 -13.88 23.78
N VAL A 115 -24.16 -13.46 23.72
CA VAL A 115 -25.30 -14.29 23.33
C VAL A 115 -26.12 -13.65 22.21
N CYS A 116 -26.83 -14.49 21.47
CA CYS A 116 -27.83 -14.08 20.50
C CYS A 116 -28.93 -13.28 21.21
N ALA A 117 -29.35 -12.15 20.63
CA ALA A 117 -30.38 -11.30 21.21
C ALA A 117 -31.77 -11.98 21.30
N VAL A 118 -32.02 -13.00 20.48
CA VAL A 118 -33.33 -13.67 20.37
C VAL A 118 -33.33 -15.01 21.10
N THR A 119 -32.46 -15.94 20.70
CA THR A 119 -32.43 -17.29 21.29
C THR A 119 -31.60 -17.39 22.56
N ARG A 120 -30.78 -16.38 22.86
CA ARG A 120 -29.78 -16.41 23.93
C ARG A 120 -28.73 -17.53 23.80
N ASP A 121 -28.58 -18.10 22.60
CA ASP A 121 -27.48 -19.03 22.32
C ASP A 121 -26.13 -18.32 22.39
N ALA A 122 -25.10 -19.01 22.88
CA ALA A 122 -23.75 -18.48 22.97
C ALA A 122 -23.16 -18.19 21.58
N LEU A 123 -22.63 -16.98 21.39
CA LEU A 123 -21.98 -16.56 20.14
C LEU A 123 -20.51 -16.98 20.17
N GLY A 124 -20.18 -18.01 19.38
CA GLY A 124 -18.81 -18.47 19.16
C GLY A 124 -18.30 -18.17 17.75
N ASN A 125 -16.99 -18.34 17.52
CA ASN A 125 -16.37 -18.15 16.19
C ASN A 125 -16.88 -19.14 15.13
N SER A 126 -17.39 -20.29 15.54
CA SER A 126 -17.96 -21.32 14.66
C SER A 126 -19.38 -20.98 14.19
N VAL A 127 -20.12 -20.18 14.97
CA VAL A 127 -21.53 -19.91 14.72
C VAL A 127 -21.64 -18.74 13.72
N PRO A 128 -22.32 -18.93 12.56
CA PRO A 128 -22.55 -17.83 11.65
C PRO A 128 -23.52 -16.83 12.29
N CYS A 129 -23.16 -15.54 12.25
CA CYS A 129 -23.92 -14.48 12.87
C CYS A 129 -24.27 -13.40 11.85
N ALA A 130 -25.36 -12.68 12.09
CA ALA A 130 -25.77 -11.53 11.31
C ALA A 130 -26.18 -10.37 12.24
N VAL A 131 -26.07 -9.16 11.74
CA VAL A 131 -26.52 -7.93 12.42
C VAL A 131 -27.77 -7.42 11.71
N LEU A 132 -28.75 -7.00 12.51
CA LEU A 132 -29.93 -6.31 12.02
C LEU A 132 -29.67 -4.80 12.00
N ARG A 133 -29.87 -4.14 10.87
CA ARG A 133 -29.63 -2.69 10.73
C ARG A 133 -30.44 -1.82 11.71
N PRO A 134 -31.75 -2.06 11.95
CA PRO A 134 -32.55 -1.16 12.80
C PRO A 134 -32.14 -1.16 14.27
N SER A 135 -32.04 -2.36 14.88
CA SER A 135 -31.67 -2.49 16.29
C SER A 135 -30.15 -2.51 16.54
N GLY A 136 -29.36 -2.83 15.51
CA GLY A 136 -27.93 -3.11 15.67
C GLY A 136 -27.65 -4.40 16.44
N ALA A 137 -28.67 -5.22 16.73
CA ALA A 137 -28.55 -6.44 17.51
C ALA A 137 -27.88 -7.57 16.69
N VAL A 138 -27.06 -8.37 17.37
CA VAL A 138 -26.40 -9.53 16.79
C VAL A 138 -27.25 -10.78 17.03
N VAL A 139 -27.54 -11.49 15.95
CA VAL A 139 -28.36 -12.71 15.95
C VAL A 139 -27.63 -13.83 15.21
N THR A 140 -27.93 -15.08 15.54
CA THR A 140 -27.41 -16.21 14.77
C THR A 140 -28.09 -16.29 13.40
N GLN A 141 -27.36 -16.78 12.40
CA GLN A 141 -27.90 -16.96 11.05
C GLN A 141 -29.11 -17.92 11.05
N GLU A 142 -29.11 -18.91 11.94
CA GLU A 142 -30.24 -19.84 12.10
C GLU A 142 -31.52 -19.11 12.55
N CYS A 143 -31.40 -18.15 13.48
CA CYS A 143 -32.52 -17.31 13.87
C CYS A 143 -33.04 -16.48 12.70
N VAL A 144 -32.13 -15.95 11.89
CA VAL A 144 -32.50 -15.16 10.71
C VAL A 144 -33.30 -16.02 9.73
N GLU A 145 -32.85 -17.23 9.45
CA GLU A 145 -33.47 -18.11 8.47
C GLU A 145 -34.80 -18.71 8.94
N ARG A 146 -34.90 -19.06 10.22
CA ARG A 146 -36.09 -19.75 10.76
C ARG A 146 -37.20 -18.82 11.23
N LEU A 147 -36.84 -17.64 11.75
CA LEU A 147 -37.77 -16.70 12.38
C LEU A 147 -37.87 -15.41 11.55
N ILE A 148 -36.77 -14.67 11.40
CA ILE A 148 -36.80 -13.30 10.87
C ILE A 148 -37.19 -13.27 9.38
N ARG A 149 -36.75 -14.24 8.57
CA ARG A 149 -37.13 -14.30 7.14
C ARG A 149 -38.60 -14.59 6.91
N LYS A 150 -39.32 -15.15 7.87
CA LYS A 150 -40.77 -15.42 7.73
C LYS A 150 -41.59 -14.16 8.00
N ASP A 151 -41.25 -13.46 9.08
CA ASP A 151 -42.03 -12.31 9.53
C ASP A 151 -41.50 -10.99 8.97
N MET A 152 -40.23 -10.96 8.52
CA MET A 152 -39.50 -9.78 8.02
C MET A 152 -39.61 -8.57 8.96
N VAL A 153 -39.50 -8.83 10.26
CA VAL A 153 -39.60 -7.84 11.34
C VAL A 153 -38.48 -8.09 12.36
N ASP A 154 -37.97 -7.00 12.95
CA ASP A 154 -36.96 -7.04 14.00
C ASP A 154 -37.60 -7.53 15.31
N PRO A 155 -37.16 -8.64 15.89
CA PRO A 155 -37.73 -9.14 17.15
C PRO A 155 -37.41 -8.26 18.37
N VAL A 156 -36.42 -7.37 18.29
CA VAL A 156 -36.00 -6.49 19.40
C VAL A 156 -36.64 -5.11 19.28
N SER A 157 -36.70 -4.55 18.08
CA SER A 157 -37.22 -3.20 17.83
C SER A 157 -38.68 -3.18 17.34
N GLY A 158 -39.14 -4.26 16.70
CA GLY A 158 -40.45 -4.32 16.04
C GLY A 158 -40.50 -3.64 14.67
N ASP A 159 -39.37 -3.16 14.16
CA ASP A 159 -39.28 -2.49 12.86
C ASP A 159 -39.33 -3.49 11.70
N LYS A 160 -39.88 -3.07 10.56
CA LYS A 160 -39.89 -3.90 9.34
C LYS A 160 -38.47 -4.00 8.76
N LEU A 161 -38.03 -5.21 8.45
CA LEU A 161 -36.75 -5.47 7.81
C LEU A 161 -36.91 -5.69 6.31
N SER A 162 -35.88 -5.28 5.57
CA SER A 162 -35.61 -5.75 4.20
C SER A 162 -34.39 -6.67 4.18
N ASP A 163 -34.22 -7.44 3.10
CA ASP A 163 -33.04 -8.31 2.94
C ASP A 163 -31.71 -7.53 2.99
N ARG A 164 -31.73 -6.24 2.67
CA ARG A 164 -30.56 -5.36 2.73
C ARG A 164 -30.19 -4.97 4.16
N ASP A 165 -31.13 -5.07 5.09
CA ASP A 165 -30.95 -4.72 6.50
C ASP A 165 -30.34 -5.87 7.30
N ILE A 166 -30.32 -7.08 6.72
CA ILE A 166 -29.68 -8.27 7.27
C ILE A 166 -28.24 -8.30 6.78
N ILE A 167 -27.29 -7.98 7.66
CA ILE A 167 -25.87 -7.91 7.32
C ILE A 167 -25.17 -9.14 7.90
N PRO A 168 -24.81 -10.14 7.07
CA PRO A 168 -24.09 -11.31 7.55
C PRO A 168 -22.67 -10.91 7.99
N LEU A 169 -22.30 -11.25 9.21
CA LEU A 169 -20.96 -11.02 9.73
C LEU A 169 -20.01 -12.04 9.11
N GLN A 170 -18.86 -11.53 8.67
CA GLN A 170 -17.78 -12.39 8.19
C GLN A 170 -17.15 -13.11 9.37
N ARG A 171 -16.93 -14.42 9.20
CA ARG A 171 -16.22 -15.21 10.20
C ARG A 171 -14.75 -14.79 10.22
N GLY A 172 -14.18 -14.73 11.42
CA GLY A 172 -12.75 -14.51 11.56
C GLY A 172 -11.97 -15.67 10.96
N GLY A 173 -10.98 -15.37 10.11
CA GLY A 173 -9.92 -16.30 9.77
C GLY A 173 -8.82 -16.24 10.83
N THR A 174 -8.07 -17.31 11.01
CA THR A 174 -6.77 -17.21 11.70
C THR A 174 -5.83 -16.44 10.76
N GLY A 175 -4.89 -15.64 11.29
CA GLY A 175 -4.09 -14.66 10.52
C GLY A 175 -3.25 -15.21 9.34
N PHE A 176 -3.35 -16.50 9.04
CA PHE A 176 -2.70 -17.18 7.92
C PHE A 176 -3.66 -17.56 6.78
N ALA A 177 -4.96 -17.74 7.07
CA ALA A 177 -5.97 -18.11 6.09
C ALA A 177 -7.28 -17.38 6.39
N GLY A 178 -7.74 -16.54 5.46
CA GLY A 178 -9.08 -15.98 5.53
C GLY A 178 -10.11 -17.11 5.47
N SER A 179 -11.02 -17.18 6.43
CA SER A 179 -12.16 -18.08 6.34
C SER A 179 -13.25 -17.41 5.51
N GLY A 180 -13.74 -18.08 4.46
CA GLY A 180 -14.86 -17.59 3.65
C GLY A 180 -14.56 -16.49 2.62
N VAL A 181 -13.28 -16.26 2.27
CA VAL A 181 -12.88 -15.34 1.20
C VAL A 181 -12.15 -16.12 0.11
N ASP A 182 -12.32 -15.74 -1.17
CA ASP A 182 -11.67 -16.38 -2.33
C ASP A 182 -10.14 -16.45 -2.16
N LEU A 183 -9.64 -17.59 -1.66
CA LEU A 183 -8.22 -17.83 -1.46
C LEU A 183 -7.56 -17.99 -2.85
N ARG A 184 -6.68 -17.05 -3.20
CA ARG A 184 -5.88 -17.12 -4.43
C ARG A 184 -4.41 -17.33 -4.06
N ALA A 185 -3.87 -18.49 -4.42
CA ALA A 185 -2.43 -18.71 -4.39
C ALA A 185 -1.78 -18.05 -5.60
N LYS A 186 -0.72 -17.27 -5.40
CA LYS A 186 0.15 -16.77 -6.47
C LYS A 186 1.56 -17.29 -6.22
N GLU A 187 2.07 -18.09 -7.16
CA GLU A 187 3.46 -18.53 -7.16
C GLU A 187 4.31 -17.49 -7.91
N ALA A 188 5.39 -17.03 -7.30
CA ALA A 188 6.39 -16.16 -7.94
C ALA A 188 7.72 -16.90 -7.99
N ARG A 189 8.21 -17.21 -9.20
CA ARG A 189 9.55 -17.75 -9.41
C ARG A 189 10.47 -16.66 -9.95
N PRO A 190 11.68 -16.48 -9.38
CA PRO A 190 12.67 -15.60 -9.97
C PRO A 190 13.13 -16.18 -11.31
N VAL A 191 12.92 -15.44 -12.40
CA VAL A 191 13.50 -15.75 -13.71
C VAL A 191 14.73 -14.86 -13.86
N MET A 192 15.93 -15.45 -13.72
CA MET A 192 17.14 -14.80 -14.21
C MET A 192 17.15 -14.96 -15.74
N GLN A 193 16.98 -13.86 -16.47
CA GLN A 193 17.22 -13.85 -17.91
C GLN A 193 18.73 -13.94 -18.15
N ALA A 194 19.12 -14.86 -19.05
CA ALA A 194 20.49 -15.11 -19.48
C ALA A 194 20.98 -14.05 -20.48
#